data_AF-A0A926HBQ2-F1
#
_entry.id   AF-A0A926HBQ2-F1
#
_cell.length_a   1.000
_cell.length_b   1.000
_cell.length_c   1.000
_cell.angle_alpha   90.00
_cell.angle_beta   90.00
_cell.angle_gamma   90.00
#
_symmetry.space_group_name_H-M   'P 1'
#
loop_
_entity.id
_entity.type
_entity.pdbx_description
1 polymer ?
#
loop_
_entity_poly.entity_id
_entity_poly.type
_entity_poly.pdbx_seq_one_letter_code
_entity_poly.pdbx_strand_id
1 'polypeptide(L)'
;NDLLNILEEGKFEIPELVRSNEPSVEIRAYDEGLRWPVTSGKVECRQFPFIAMTSNGEREFPAPFLRRCIRITVPEPTEAELGTIVNSHLQEHLSAEDQSEVHVLIGEFFKQRKTEQLATDQLLNAIFVVFGDGRAGLGPDRAEILKLLLKQLTTPQAT
;
A
#
# COMPACT_ATOMS: atom_id res chain seq x y z
N ASN A 1 -9.77 -18.80 14.31
CA ASN A 1 -9.05 -18.62 15.58
C ASN A 1 -7.58 -19.01 15.49
N ASP A 2 -7.21 -19.92 14.59
CA ASP A 2 -5.83 -20.42 14.49
C ASP A 2 -4.81 -19.33 14.13
N LEU A 3 -5.09 -18.52 13.11
CA LEU A 3 -4.16 -17.49 12.64
C LEU A 3 -3.67 -16.53 13.73
N LEU A 4 -4.54 -16.13 14.66
CA LEU A 4 -4.14 -15.24 15.75
C LEU A 4 -3.10 -15.89 16.67
N ASN A 5 -3.32 -17.16 17.03
CA ASN A 5 -2.37 -17.90 17.84
C ASN A 5 -1.04 -18.08 17.11
N ILE A 6 -1.07 -18.34 15.80
CA ILE A 6 0.15 -18.45 14.98
C ILE A 6 0.93 -17.14 14.99
N LEU A 7 0.25 -15.99 14.83
CA LEU A 7 0.89 -14.69 14.85
C LEU A 7 1.44 -14.32 16.24
N GLU A 8 0.80 -14.76 17.32
CA GLU A 8 1.23 -14.51 18.70
C GLU A 8 2.37 -15.42 19.15
N GLU A 9 2.32 -16.71 18.80
CA GLU A 9 3.29 -17.69 19.26
C GLU A 9 4.46 -17.89 18.28
N GLY A 10 4.31 -17.44 17.02
CA GLY A 10 5.30 -17.65 15.98
C GLY A 10 5.52 -19.13 15.64
N LYS A 11 4.55 -19.98 15.96
CA LYS A 11 4.61 -21.43 15.75
C LYS A 11 3.24 -22.03 15.52
N PHE A 12 3.21 -23.20 14.91
CA PHE A 12 2.00 -24.01 14.76
C PHE A 12 2.37 -25.50 14.66
N GLU A 13 1.35 -26.34 14.82
CA GLU A 13 1.48 -27.79 14.67
C GLU A 13 0.82 -28.25 13.38
N ILE A 14 1.41 -29.24 12.73
CA ILE A 14 0.80 -29.96 11.61
C ILE A 14 0.20 -31.25 12.20
N PRO A 15 -1.13 -31.35 12.39
CA PRO A 15 -1.75 -32.43 13.15
C PRO A 15 -1.45 -33.84 12.62
N GLU A 16 -1.26 -33.96 11.30
CA GLU A 16 -0.86 -35.20 10.64
C GLU A 16 0.54 -35.66 11.06
N LEU A 17 1.47 -34.72 11.22
CA LEU A 17 2.87 -35.02 11.57
C LEU A 17 3.06 -35.24 13.06
N VAL A 18 2.30 -34.54 13.91
CA VAL A 18 2.32 -34.77 15.38
C VAL A 18 1.88 -36.19 15.72
N ARG A 19 0.99 -36.79 14.91
CA ARG A 19 0.51 -38.17 15.08
C ARG A 19 1.41 -39.22 14.43
N SER A 20 2.43 -38.80 13.67
CA SER A 20 3.36 -39.71 13.03
C SER A 20 4.33 -40.31 14.06
N ASN A 21 4.74 -41.56 13.85
CA ASN A 21 5.82 -42.17 14.62
C ASN A 21 7.22 -41.74 14.12
N GLU A 22 7.29 -41.01 13.00
CA GLU A 22 8.54 -40.48 12.47
C GLU A 22 8.94 -39.19 13.21
N PRO A 23 10.16 -39.10 13.77
CA PRO A 23 10.57 -37.96 14.59
C PRO A 23 10.80 -36.67 13.79
N SER A 24 11.13 -36.79 12.50
CA SER A 24 11.35 -35.66 11.58
C SER A 24 10.87 -36.04 10.18
N VAL A 25 10.08 -35.17 9.55
CA VAL A 25 9.51 -35.38 8.22
C VAL A 25 9.85 -34.19 7.31
N GLU A 26 10.40 -34.47 6.13
CA GLU A 26 10.70 -33.46 5.12
C GLU A 26 9.42 -33.04 4.37
N ILE A 27 8.98 -31.79 4.57
CA ILE A 27 7.83 -31.22 3.85
C ILE A 27 8.28 -30.27 2.76
N ARG A 28 7.43 -30.05 1.75
CA ARG A 28 7.68 -29.05 0.71
C ARG A 28 7.20 -27.68 1.18
N ALA A 29 8.05 -26.66 1.09
CA ALA A 29 7.65 -25.28 1.31
C ALA A 29 6.77 -24.78 0.14
N TYR A 30 5.92 -23.79 0.41
CA TYR A 30 5.04 -23.18 -0.60
C TYR A 30 5.85 -22.52 -1.72
N ASP A 31 6.92 -21.86 -1.32
CA ASP A 31 7.84 -21.07 -2.11
C ASP A 31 9.04 -21.96 -2.51
N GLU A 32 9.19 -22.21 -3.80
CA GLU A 32 10.45 -22.65 -4.44
C GLU A 32 10.95 -24.09 -4.29
N GLY A 33 10.09 -25.11 -4.18
CA GLY A 33 10.53 -26.51 -4.31
C GLY A 33 11.52 -26.99 -3.23
N LEU A 34 11.82 -26.11 -2.27
CA LEU A 34 12.62 -26.35 -1.09
C LEU A 34 11.87 -27.35 -0.21
N ARG A 35 12.64 -28.24 0.41
CA ARG A 35 12.15 -29.12 1.46
C ARG A 35 12.70 -28.68 2.80
N TRP A 36 11.87 -28.79 3.82
CA TRP A 36 12.21 -28.41 5.18
C TRP A 36 11.89 -29.55 6.16
N PRO A 37 12.82 -29.92 7.05
CA PRO A 37 12.55 -30.90 8.10
C PRO A 37 11.62 -30.30 9.15
N VAL A 38 10.50 -30.97 9.39
CA VAL A 38 9.60 -30.67 10.51
C VAL A 38 9.80 -31.73 11.59
N THR A 39 10.35 -31.32 12.72
CA THR A 39 10.60 -32.20 13.87
C THR A 39 9.37 -32.24 14.77
N SER A 40 8.91 -33.44 15.12
CA SER A 40 7.74 -33.67 15.99
C SER A 40 6.46 -32.92 15.55
N GLY A 41 6.29 -32.69 14.25
CA GLY A 41 5.15 -31.99 13.68
C GLY A 41 5.03 -30.50 14.03
N LYS A 42 6.07 -29.87 14.55
CA LYS A 42 6.08 -28.46 14.97
C LYS A 42 6.84 -27.59 13.98
N VAL A 43 6.22 -26.47 13.59
CA VAL A 43 6.84 -25.43 12.78
C VAL A 43 6.94 -24.18 13.62
N GLU A 44 8.14 -23.62 13.73
CA GLU A 44 8.41 -22.41 14.50
C GLU A 44 9.30 -21.44 13.73
N CYS A 45 9.08 -20.15 13.92
CA CYS A 45 9.93 -19.12 13.35
C CYS A 45 11.31 -19.14 14.03
N ARG A 46 12.39 -19.08 13.22
CA ARG A 46 13.75 -18.90 13.76
C ARG A 46 13.95 -17.57 14.49
N GLN A 47 13.19 -16.56 14.07
CA GLN A 47 13.14 -15.24 14.67
C GLN A 47 11.70 -14.75 14.59
N PHE A 48 11.21 -14.13 15.67
CA PHE A 48 9.85 -13.63 15.70
C PHE A 48 9.65 -12.51 14.65
N PRO A 49 8.60 -12.58 13.81
CA PRO A 49 8.43 -11.64 12.71
C PRO A 49 7.98 -10.26 13.20
N PHE A 50 8.42 -9.22 12.50
CA PHE A 50 7.77 -7.92 12.53
C PHE A 50 6.67 -7.91 11.47
N ILE A 51 5.43 -7.63 11.86
CA ILE A 51 4.26 -7.73 10.99
C ILE A 51 3.65 -6.33 10.80
N ALA A 52 3.62 -5.86 9.56
CA ALA A 52 2.89 -4.67 9.15
C ALA A 52 1.77 -5.05 8.19
N MET A 53 0.58 -4.50 8.41
CA MET A 53 -0.60 -4.75 7.58
C MET A 53 -1.27 -3.42 7.26
N THR A 54 -1.67 -3.26 6.00
CA THR A 54 -2.47 -2.13 5.55
C THR A 54 -3.89 -2.59 5.29
N SER A 55 -4.85 -1.70 5.55
CA SER A 55 -6.26 -1.93 5.25
C SER A 55 -6.82 -0.66 4.64
N ASN A 56 -7.52 -0.81 3.53
CA ASN A 56 -8.31 0.25 2.89
C ASN A 56 -9.73 0.36 3.51
N GLY A 57 -10.03 -0.42 4.56
CA GLY A 57 -11.33 -0.40 5.22
C GLY A 57 -12.46 -1.15 4.48
N GLU A 58 -12.18 -1.80 3.35
CA GLU A 58 -13.20 -2.55 2.59
C GLU A 58 -13.62 -3.85 3.27
N ARG A 59 -12.68 -4.50 3.98
CA ARG A 59 -12.94 -5.69 4.80
C ARG A 59 -12.55 -5.41 6.24
N GLU A 60 -13.53 -5.57 7.12
CA GLU A 60 -13.32 -5.42 8.55
C GLU A 60 -12.60 -6.64 9.14
N PHE A 61 -11.57 -6.38 9.94
CA PHE A 61 -10.96 -7.42 10.76
C PHE A 61 -11.79 -7.68 12.02
N PRO A 62 -11.89 -8.94 12.47
CA PRO A 62 -12.59 -9.26 13.71
C PRO A 62 -12.04 -8.48 14.92
N ALA A 63 -12.91 -8.07 15.85
CA ALA A 63 -12.50 -7.32 17.05
C ALA A 63 -11.37 -7.99 17.87
N PRO A 64 -11.31 -9.33 18.05
CA PRO A 64 -10.20 -9.98 18.73
C PRO A 64 -8.85 -9.78 18.04
N PHE A 65 -8.84 -9.62 16.71
CA PHE A 65 -7.64 -9.35 15.92
C PHE A 65 -7.18 -7.91 16.13
N LEU A 66 -8.09 -6.95 15.98
CA LEU A 66 -7.80 -5.52 16.14
C LEU A 66 -7.24 -5.17 17.53
N ARG A 67 -7.65 -5.88 18.60
CA ARG A 67 -7.14 -5.69 19.97
C ARG A 67 -5.66 -6.05 20.14
N ARG A 68 -5.07 -6.79 19.21
CA ARG A 68 -3.66 -7.22 19.22
C ARG A 68 -2.80 -6.40 18.27
N CYS A 69 -3.39 -5.44 17.56
CA CYS A 69 -2.69 -4.57 16.63
C CYS A 69 -2.45 -3.19 17.23
N ILE A 70 -1.29 -2.61 16.96
CA ILE A 70 -1.11 -1.15 17.07
C ILE A 70 -1.80 -0.54 15.86
N ARG A 71 -2.85 0.26 16.11
CA ARG A 71 -3.66 0.87 15.06
C ARG A 71 -3.16 2.27 14.78
N ILE A 72 -2.72 2.49 13.54
CA ILE A 72 -2.36 3.80 13.02
C ILE A 72 -3.36 4.14 11.92
N THR A 73 -4.11 5.22 12.10
CA THR A 73 -4.94 5.80 11.05
C THR A 73 -4.13 6.86 10.34
N VAL A 74 -3.92 6.69 9.04
CA VAL A 74 -3.27 7.69 8.19
C VAL A 74 -4.35 8.66 7.71
N PRO A 75 -4.37 9.93 8.18
CA PRO A 75 -5.34 10.90 7.73
C PRO A 75 -5.02 11.37 6.30
N GLU A 76 -6.03 11.94 5.64
CA GLU A 76 -5.80 12.67 4.40
C GLU A 76 -4.87 13.88 4.64
N PRO A 77 -3.82 14.08 3.82
CA PRO A 77 -2.84 15.14 4.03
C PRO A 77 -3.49 16.51 3.89
N THR A 78 -3.13 17.49 4.71
CA THR A 78 -3.49 18.89 4.53
C THR A 78 -2.89 19.47 3.24
N GLU A 79 -3.33 20.65 2.81
CA GLU A 79 -2.75 21.33 1.63
C GLU A 79 -1.23 21.56 1.77
N ALA A 80 -0.78 21.92 2.99
CA ALA A 80 0.64 22.09 3.28
C ALA A 80 1.41 20.75 3.24
N GLU A 81 0.82 19.68 3.78
CA GLU A 81 1.41 18.33 3.71
C GLU A 81 1.45 17.80 2.27
N LEU A 82 0.43 18.07 1.45
CA LEU A 82 0.44 17.77 0.02
C LEU A 82 1.61 18.47 -0.69
N GLY A 83 1.85 19.75 -0.39
CA GLY A 83 3.01 20.47 -0.90
C GLY A 83 4.33 19.82 -0.49
N THR A 84 4.43 19.36 0.77
CA THR A 84 5.60 18.62 1.24
C THR A 84 5.78 17.30 0.51
N ILE A 85 4.70 16.52 0.35
CA ILE A 85 4.70 15.24 -0.37
C ILE A 85 5.14 15.45 -1.82
N VAL A 86 4.55 16.41 -2.53
CA VAL A 86 4.89 16.74 -3.92
C VAL A 86 6.37 17.10 -4.02
N ASN A 87 6.87 18.00 -3.17
CA ASN A 87 8.27 18.41 -3.20
C ASN A 87 9.20 17.23 -2.92
N SER A 88 8.92 16.40 -1.92
CA SER A 88 9.74 15.23 -1.60
C SER A 88 9.83 14.21 -2.73
N HIS A 89 8.78 14.06 -3.55
CA HIS A 89 8.77 13.10 -4.65
C HIS A 89 9.28 13.68 -5.97
N LEU A 90 9.07 14.98 -6.23
CA LEU A 90 9.22 15.56 -7.57
C LEU A 90 10.22 16.72 -7.65
N GLN A 91 10.89 17.12 -6.56
CA GLN A 91 11.85 18.24 -6.56
C GLN A 91 12.93 18.15 -7.66
N GLU A 92 13.39 16.94 -8.00
CA GLU A 92 14.42 16.73 -9.02
C GLU A 92 13.88 16.83 -10.46
N HIS A 93 12.56 16.70 -10.61
CA HIS A 93 11.86 16.75 -11.90
C HIS A 93 11.22 18.12 -12.19
N LEU A 94 11.11 18.98 -11.19
CA LEU A 94 10.47 20.30 -11.31
C LEU A 94 11.52 21.40 -11.45
N SER A 95 11.36 22.25 -12.45
CA SER A 95 12.16 23.47 -12.57
C SER A 95 11.66 24.55 -11.61
N ALA A 96 12.47 25.58 -11.37
CA ALA A 96 12.07 26.73 -10.56
C ALA A 96 10.85 27.47 -11.15
N GLU A 97 10.67 27.39 -12.48
CA GLU A 97 9.56 28.03 -13.20
C GLU A 97 8.23 27.29 -12.95
N ASP A 98 8.27 25.97 -12.75
CA ASP A 98 7.07 25.14 -12.54
C ASP A 98 6.44 25.32 -11.15
N GLN A 99 7.23 25.76 -10.15
CA GLN A 99 6.84 25.79 -8.75
C GLN A 99 5.55 26.59 -8.48
N SER A 100 5.36 27.72 -9.17
CA SER A 100 4.16 28.55 -9.00
C SER A 100 2.91 27.85 -9.53
N GLU A 101 3.01 27.19 -10.69
CA GLU A 101 1.88 26.48 -11.30
C GLU A 101 1.53 25.21 -10.51
N VAL A 102 2.55 24.48 -10.04
CA VAL A 102 2.36 23.31 -9.17
C VAL A 102 1.68 23.69 -7.86
N HIS A 103 2.05 24.82 -7.25
CA HIS A 103 1.40 25.30 -6.03
C HIS A 103 -0.09 25.61 -6.24
N VAL A 104 -0.45 26.25 -7.37
CA VAL A 104 -1.85 26.49 -7.73
C VAL A 104 -2.59 25.17 -7.90
N LEU A 105 -1.99 24.21 -8.61
CA LEU A 105 -2.59 22.90 -8.84
C LEU A 105 -2.84 22.13 -7.53
N ILE A 106 -1.91 22.18 -6.57
CA ILE A 106 -2.11 21.58 -5.25
C ILE A 106 -3.34 22.18 -4.55
N GLY A 107 -3.49 23.51 -4.59
CA GLY A 107 -4.62 24.19 -3.98
C GLY A 107 -5.96 23.87 -4.67
N GLU A 108 -5.97 23.74 -5.99
CA GLU A 108 -7.15 23.32 -6.74
C GLU A 108 -7.54 21.86 -6.44
N PHE A 109 -6.55 20.96 -6.45
CA PHE A 109 -6.73 19.56 -6.07
C PHE A 109 -7.28 19.42 -4.65
N PHE A 110 -6.73 20.17 -3.69
CA PHE A 110 -7.16 20.15 -2.29
C PHE A 110 -8.62 20.61 -2.12
N LYS A 111 -9.09 21.52 -2.98
CA LYS A 111 -10.51 21.92 -3.02
C LYS A 111 -11.38 20.83 -3.66
N GLN A 112 -10.97 20.28 -4.80
CA GLN A 112 -11.74 19.28 -5.56
C GLN A 112 -11.93 17.96 -4.78
N ARG A 113 -10.89 17.48 -4.10
CA ARG A 113 -10.96 16.22 -3.32
C ARG A 113 -11.96 16.25 -2.15
N LYS A 114 -12.50 17.42 -1.79
CA LYS A 114 -13.57 17.52 -0.78
C LYS A 114 -14.91 17.01 -1.28
N THR A 115 -15.12 17.07 -2.59
CA THR A 115 -16.35 16.63 -3.27
C THR A 115 -16.12 15.40 -4.12
N GLU A 116 -14.87 15.13 -4.49
CA GLU A 116 -14.49 14.02 -5.36
C GLU A 116 -13.53 13.05 -4.66
N GLN A 117 -13.63 11.76 -4.97
CA GLN A 117 -12.66 10.77 -4.51
C GLN A 117 -11.39 10.87 -5.35
N LEU A 118 -10.46 11.72 -4.91
CA LEU A 118 -9.16 11.90 -5.54
C LEU A 118 -8.04 11.45 -4.61
N ALA A 119 -7.17 10.59 -5.11
CA ALA A 119 -6.05 10.06 -4.37
C ALA A 119 -4.77 10.88 -4.61
N THR A 120 -3.88 10.93 -3.60
CA THR A 120 -2.65 11.74 -3.65
C THR A 120 -1.71 11.31 -4.79
N ASP A 121 -1.72 10.03 -5.17
CA ASP A 121 -0.99 9.50 -6.32
C ASP A 121 -1.49 10.10 -7.66
N GLN A 122 -2.79 10.40 -7.80
CA GLN A 122 -3.31 11.09 -8.98
C GLN A 122 -2.71 12.49 -9.13
N LEU A 123 -2.56 13.22 -8.02
CA LEU A 123 -1.89 14.53 -8.02
C LEU A 123 -0.42 14.40 -8.43
N LEU A 124 0.30 13.44 -7.84
CA LEU A 124 1.71 13.21 -8.15
C LEU A 124 1.91 12.86 -9.64
N ASN A 125 1.08 11.96 -10.16
CA ASN A 125 1.11 11.56 -11.57
C ASN A 125 0.77 12.73 -12.49
N ALA A 126 -0.25 13.53 -12.15
CA ALA A 126 -0.61 14.72 -12.93
C ALA A 126 0.53 15.74 -12.99
N ILE A 127 1.19 16.01 -11.86
CA ILE A 127 2.33 16.93 -11.81
C ILE A 127 3.51 16.37 -12.61
N PHE A 128 3.84 15.09 -12.43
CA PHE A 128 4.96 14.44 -13.12
C PHE A 128 4.79 14.47 -14.64
N VAL A 129 3.58 14.22 -15.14
CA VAL A 129 3.29 14.24 -16.58
C VAL A 129 3.37 15.66 -17.14
N VAL A 130 2.78 16.66 -16.48
CA VAL A 130 2.65 18.01 -17.05
C VAL A 130 3.90 18.87 -16.86
N PHE A 131 4.57 18.76 -15.71
CA PHE A 131 5.68 19.63 -15.34
C PHE A 131 7.03 18.89 -15.32
N GLY A 132 7.03 17.60 -14.99
CA GLY A 132 8.23 16.78 -14.88
C GLY A 132 8.83 16.33 -16.22
N ASP A 133 9.73 15.35 -16.16
CA ASP A 133 10.37 14.75 -17.34
C ASP A 133 9.37 14.07 -18.31
N GLY A 134 8.14 13.81 -17.84
CA GLY A 134 7.03 13.32 -18.66
C GLY A 134 6.49 14.33 -19.69
N ARG A 135 6.91 15.60 -19.63
CA ARG A 135 6.48 16.67 -20.55
C ARG A 135 6.97 16.50 -21.99
N ALA A 136 7.97 15.63 -22.22
CA ALA A 136 8.57 15.43 -23.53
C ALA A 136 7.54 14.86 -24.52
N GLY A 137 7.02 15.71 -25.39
CA GLY A 137 6.02 15.34 -26.40
C GLY A 137 4.58 15.73 -26.06
N LEU A 138 4.34 16.41 -24.93
CA LEU A 138 3.03 17.02 -24.66
C LEU A 138 2.84 18.27 -25.52
N GLY A 139 1.82 18.25 -26.39
CA GLY A 139 1.38 19.41 -27.15
C GLY A 139 0.77 20.50 -26.26
N PRO A 140 0.10 21.51 -26.84
CA PRO A 140 -0.45 22.64 -26.08
C PRO A 140 -1.57 22.27 -25.09
N ASP A 141 -2.07 21.04 -25.09
CA ASP A 141 -3.28 20.62 -24.37
C ASP A 141 -3.06 20.16 -22.91
N ARG A 142 -2.19 20.88 -22.19
CA ARG A 142 -1.86 20.58 -20.78
C ARG A 142 -3.09 20.54 -19.88
N ALA A 143 -4.02 21.47 -20.10
CA ALA A 143 -5.24 21.60 -19.30
C ALA A 143 -6.20 20.42 -19.50
N GLU A 144 -6.32 19.89 -20.73
CA GLU A 144 -7.15 18.72 -20.99
C GLU A 144 -6.57 17.47 -20.35
N ILE A 145 -5.24 17.28 -20.43
CA ILE A 145 -4.55 16.16 -19.79
C ILE A 145 -4.72 16.19 -18.27
N LEU A 146 -4.52 17.36 -17.65
CA LEU A 146 -4.78 17.55 -16.21
C LEU A 146 -6.20 17.17 -15.84
N LYS A 147 -7.18 17.64 -16.62
CA LYS A 147 -8.58 17.31 -16.39
C LYS A 147 -8.87 15.81 -16.53
N LEU A 148 -8.15 15.09 -17.40
CA LEU A 148 -8.31 13.65 -17.55
C LEU A 148 -7.67 12.87 -16.40
N LEU A 149 -6.46 13.26 -15.98
CA LEU A 149 -5.71 12.58 -14.91
C LEU A 149 -6.34 12.78 -13.53
N LEU A 150 -7.00 13.92 -13.33
CA LEU A 150 -7.70 14.27 -12.10
C LEU A 150 -9.19 13.88 -12.12
N LYS A 151 -9.64 13.05 -13.06
CA LYS A 151 -10.97 12.43 -12.96
C LYS A 151 -10.99 11.34 -11.91
N GLN A 152 -12.14 11.15 -11.28
CA GLN A 152 -12.38 9.99 -10.43
C GLN A 152 -12.14 8.68 -11.20
N LEU A 153 -11.26 7.85 -10.65
CA LEU A 153 -11.02 6.50 -11.14
C LEU A 153 -12.14 5.59 -10.63
N THR A 154 -13.28 5.62 -11.30
CA THR A 154 -14.34 4.65 -11.03
C THR A 154 -13.95 3.31 -11.66
N THR A 155 -13.89 2.26 -10.83
CA THR A 155 -13.87 0.90 -11.34
C THR A 155 -15.23 0.64 -12.01
N PRO A 156 -15.31 0.12 -13.24
CA PRO A 156 -16.58 -0.31 -13.80
C PRO A 156 -17.20 -1.33 -12.84
N GLN A 157 -18.43 -1.10 -12.39
CA GLN A 157 -19.19 -2.13 -11.69
C GLN A 157 -19.30 -3.33 -12.63
N ALA A 158 -18.68 -4.45 -12.26
CA ALA A 158 -18.93 -5.73 -12.90
C ALA A 158 -20.40 -6.08 -12.66
N THR A 159 -21.22 -5.89 -13.69
CA THR A 159 -22.58 -6.43 -13.81
C THR A 159 -22.55 -7.93 -13.96
#